data_AF-A0A5R8K9U2-F1
#
_entry.id   AF-A0A5R8K9U2-F1
#
_cell.length_a   1.000
_cell.length_b   1.000
_cell.length_c   1.000
_cell.angle_alpha   90.00
_cell.angle_beta   90.00
_cell.angle_gamma   90.00
#
_symmetry.space_group_name_H-M   'P 1'
#
loop_
_entity.id
_entity.type
_entity.pdbx_description
1 polymer ?
#
loop_
_entity_poly.entity_id
_entity_poly.type
_entity_poly.pdbx_seq_one_letter_code
_entity_poly.pdbx_strand_id
1 'polypeptide(L)'
;MHRHGALILLWLTMVTLTGVQARTFTDAGGRTMEAELISKQGDQVTIRRADGVSFTVPANKFSAEDQAFIQQWQPAGAPAPVSAAMVPTGPGDPRVKAGEVVALEFPALPKDHNGNVATCNVRIPDNYDAKKPVPLLVWMGGGKGSNSPNGGFPLVDKAEYAIAALPFPSSVGTPRDAMRTDEMDEIWKYHQVMLAELVKLLPNLDPKVRIVGGFSNGAHTIGVYISKAEKEFVELFNAFVIIEGGSPEPTAKKRLRNKYAYLAWGDDLSKQGGKSYMQSMVACAENARLEVTESNMEGIGHAFPDEEKAAVKKWIESVVVPGLAAAGD
;
A
#
# COMPACT_ATOMS: atom_id res chain seq x y z
N MET A 1 70.34 -17.74 -20.89
CA MET A 1 69.17 -17.58 -21.80
C MET A 1 68.13 -18.64 -21.43
N HIS A 2 66.84 -18.31 -21.60
CA HIS A 2 65.61 -19.09 -21.30
C HIS A 2 65.14 -19.01 -19.82
N ARG A 3 64.43 -17.94 -19.41
CA ARG A 3 62.98 -17.59 -19.56
C ARG A 3 62.00 -18.60 -18.94
N HIS A 4 61.51 -18.24 -17.75
CA HIS A 4 60.34 -18.81 -17.08
C HIS A 4 59.05 -18.40 -17.81
N GLY A 5 58.18 -19.38 -18.11
CA GLY A 5 56.82 -19.16 -18.59
C GLY A 5 55.83 -19.48 -17.48
N ALA A 6 55.18 -18.46 -16.92
CA ALA A 6 54.07 -18.60 -15.99
C ALA A 6 52.76 -18.77 -16.79
N LEU A 7 52.04 -19.87 -16.56
CA LEU A 7 50.67 -20.06 -17.06
C LEU A 7 49.70 -19.35 -16.09
N ILE A 8 49.08 -18.27 -16.54
CA ILE A 8 47.97 -17.60 -15.85
C ILE A 8 46.67 -18.25 -16.34
N LEU A 9 45.96 -18.94 -15.44
CA LEU A 9 44.63 -19.48 -15.68
C LEU A 9 43.62 -18.34 -15.52
N LEU A 10 43.11 -17.81 -16.65
CA LEU A 10 42.07 -16.77 -16.65
C LEU A 10 40.71 -17.43 -16.43
N TRP A 11 40.14 -17.26 -15.23
CA TRP A 11 38.75 -17.64 -14.94
C TRP A 11 37.80 -16.62 -15.56
N LEU A 12 37.06 -17.04 -16.59
CA LEU A 12 36.02 -16.25 -17.23
C LEU A 12 34.72 -16.38 -16.40
N THR A 13 34.42 -15.39 -15.57
CA THR A 13 33.13 -15.27 -14.87
C THR A 13 32.05 -14.84 -15.87
N MET A 14 31.15 -15.76 -16.23
CA MET A 14 29.90 -15.45 -16.92
C MET A 14 29.02 -14.58 -16.01
N VAL A 15 28.88 -13.31 -16.34
CA VAL A 15 27.86 -12.43 -15.77
C VAL A 15 26.55 -12.70 -16.52
N THR A 16 25.60 -13.39 -15.88
CA THR A 16 24.24 -13.51 -16.41
C THR A 16 23.49 -12.21 -16.12
N LEU A 17 23.29 -11.38 -17.15
CA LEU A 17 22.29 -10.32 -17.10
C LEU A 17 20.89 -10.95 -17.07
N THR A 18 20.23 -10.94 -15.92
CA THR A 18 18.78 -11.21 -15.85
C THR A 18 18.03 -9.95 -16.28
N GLY A 19 18.00 -9.70 -17.60
CA GLY A 19 17.08 -8.75 -18.20
C GLY A 19 15.70 -9.40 -18.32
N VAL A 20 14.66 -8.72 -17.83
CA VAL A 20 13.26 -9.06 -18.08
C VAL A 20 13.06 -9.18 -19.59
N GLN A 21 12.73 -10.39 -20.06
CA GLN A 21 12.80 -10.75 -21.49
C GLN A 21 11.53 -10.27 -22.20
N ALA A 22 11.65 -9.21 -23.02
CA ALA A 22 10.72 -8.99 -24.13
C ALA A 22 10.72 -10.26 -25.01
N ARG A 23 9.54 -10.69 -25.46
CA ARG A 23 9.38 -11.85 -26.34
C ARG A 23 8.51 -11.51 -27.54
N THR A 24 8.66 -12.29 -28.60
CA THR A 24 7.71 -12.31 -29.70
C THR A 24 6.41 -12.98 -29.26
N PHE A 25 5.30 -12.26 -29.36
CA PHE A 25 3.95 -12.79 -29.28
C PHE A 25 3.35 -12.91 -30.67
N THR A 26 2.61 -13.98 -30.91
CA THR A 26 1.90 -14.24 -32.16
C THR A 26 0.40 -14.24 -31.90
N ASP A 27 -0.38 -13.55 -32.74
CA ASP A 27 -1.84 -13.56 -32.66
C ASP A 27 -2.47 -14.76 -33.41
N ALA A 28 -3.77 -14.98 -33.20
CA ALA A 28 -4.53 -16.05 -33.85
C ALA A 28 -4.59 -15.92 -35.39
N GLY A 29 -4.26 -14.75 -35.94
CA GLY A 29 -4.14 -14.50 -37.38
C GLY A 29 -2.72 -14.64 -37.92
N GLY A 30 -1.74 -15.03 -37.10
CA GLY A 30 -0.34 -15.22 -37.47
C GLY A 30 0.51 -13.94 -37.47
N ARG A 31 0.00 -12.82 -36.96
CA ARG A 31 0.77 -11.57 -36.84
C ARG A 31 1.65 -11.61 -35.59
N THR A 32 2.90 -11.17 -35.71
CA THR A 32 3.88 -11.21 -34.64
C THR A 32 4.18 -9.82 -34.08
N MET A 33 4.59 -9.75 -32.81
CA MET A 33 4.95 -8.50 -32.14
C MET A 33 5.91 -8.75 -30.98
N GLU A 34 6.96 -7.94 -30.88
CA GLU A 34 7.81 -7.89 -29.69
C GLU A 34 7.13 -7.11 -28.57
N ALA A 35 6.89 -7.78 -27.45
CA ALA A 35 6.32 -7.15 -26.27
C ALA A 35 6.76 -7.85 -24.99
N GLU A 36 6.58 -7.15 -23.88
CA GLU A 36 6.73 -7.67 -22.54
C GLU A 36 5.34 -7.93 -21.94
N LEU A 37 5.15 -9.08 -21.29
CA LEU A 37 3.94 -9.34 -20.52
C LEU A 37 4.06 -8.66 -19.16
N ILE A 38 3.16 -7.73 -18.87
CA ILE A 38 3.21 -6.84 -17.69
C ILE A 38 2.26 -7.32 -16.59
N SER A 39 1.08 -7.80 -16.97
CA SER A 39 0.12 -8.35 -16.01
C SER A 39 -0.83 -9.36 -16.65
N LYS A 40 -1.43 -10.20 -15.81
CA LYS A 40 -2.46 -11.16 -16.17
C LYS A 40 -3.57 -11.13 -15.11
N GLN A 41 -4.80 -10.90 -15.54
CA GLN A 41 -5.98 -10.87 -14.67
C GLN A 41 -7.13 -11.64 -15.32
N GLY A 42 -7.46 -12.82 -14.78
CA GLY A 42 -8.39 -13.74 -15.43
C GLY A 42 -7.90 -14.12 -16.84
N ASP A 43 -8.75 -13.92 -17.84
CA ASP A 43 -8.45 -14.16 -19.26
C ASP A 43 -7.80 -12.97 -19.98
N GLN A 44 -7.60 -11.84 -19.30
CA GLN A 44 -7.00 -10.64 -19.89
C GLN A 44 -5.51 -10.57 -19.55
N VAL A 45 -4.70 -10.15 -20.53
CA VAL A 45 -3.29 -9.85 -20.36
C VAL A 45 -2.97 -8.43 -20.78
N THR A 46 -2.10 -7.76 -20.03
CA THR A 46 -1.53 -6.47 -20.42
C THR A 46 -0.13 -6.69 -20.93
N ILE A 47 0.12 -6.28 -22.17
CA ILE A 47 1.45 -6.33 -22.78
C ILE A 47 1.94 -4.92 -23.10
N ARG A 48 3.26 -4.72 -23.02
CA ARG A 48 3.94 -3.46 -23.35
C ARG A 48 4.88 -3.69 -24.51
N ARG A 49 4.70 -2.93 -25.59
CA ARG A 49 5.60 -2.96 -26.75
C ARG A 49 6.90 -2.23 -26.47
N ALA A 50 7.88 -2.43 -27.35
CA ALA A 50 9.17 -1.75 -27.32
C ALA A 50 9.07 -0.21 -27.37
N ASP A 51 7.98 0.35 -27.92
CA ASP A 51 7.70 1.79 -27.95
C ASP A 51 7.09 2.32 -26.64
N GLY A 52 6.97 1.49 -25.60
CA GLY A 52 6.40 1.83 -24.30
C GLY A 52 4.87 1.79 -24.25
N VAL A 53 4.19 1.61 -25.38
CA VAL A 53 2.73 1.55 -25.42
C VAL A 53 2.25 0.24 -24.82
N SER A 54 1.34 0.34 -23.84
CA SER A 54 0.73 -0.80 -23.18
C SER A 54 -0.73 -0.96 -23.60
N PHE A 55 -1.18 -2.20 -23.75
CA PHE A 55 -2.59 -2.49 -24.03
C PHE A 55 -3.00 -3.84 -23.45
N THR A 56 -4.28 -3.93 -23.09
CA THR A 56 -4.89 -5.12 -22.51
C THR A 56 -5.70 -5.85 -23.57
N VAL A 57 -5.41 -7.13 -23.75
CA VAL A 57 -6.08 -8.00 -24.72
C VAL A 57 -6.44 -9.35 -24.10
N PRO A 58 -7.48 -10.03 -24.59
CA PRO A 58 -7.78 -11.39 -24.16
C PRO A 58 -6.64 -12.35 -24.54
N ALA A 59 -6.26 -13.25 -23.62
CA ALA A 59 -5.24 -14.27 -23.86
C ALA A 59 -5.58 -15.17 -25.06
N ASN A 60 -6.88 -15.40 -25.32
CA ASN A 60 -7.35 -16.19 -26.46
C ASN A 60 -7.09 -15.52 -27.84
N LYS A 61 -6.61 -14.28 -27.88
CA LYS A 61 -6.17 -13.62 -29.12
C LYS A 61 -4.79 -14.06 -29.57
N PHE A 62 -4.02 -14.71 -28.71
CA PHE A 62 -2.68 -15.19 -29.03
C PHE A 62 -2.70 -16.62 -29.59
N SER A 63 -1.58 -17.05 -30.17
CA SER A 63 -1.35 -18.42 -30.60
C SER A 63 -1.47 -19.40 -29.43
N ALA A 64 -1.66 -20.69 -29.72
CA ALA A 64 -1.72 -21.71 -28.67
C ALA A 64 -0.44 -21.78 -27.81
N GLU A 65 0.72 -21.54 -28.43
CA GLU A 65 2.02 -21.52 -27.76
C GLU A 65 2.15 -20.31 -26.82
N ASP A 66 1.71 -19.14 -27.26
CA ASP A 66 1.69 -17.92 -26.43
C ASP A 66 0.64 -18.00 -25.32
N GLN A 67 -0.50 -18.64 -25.56
CA GLN A 67 -1.49 -18.93 -24.53
C GLN A 67 -0.91 -19.83 -23.44
N ALA A 68 -0.16 -20.88 -23.80
CA ALA A 68 0.50 -21.75 -22.84
C ALA A 68 1.55 -20.98 -22.01
N PHE A 69 2.31 -20.09 -22.64
CA PHE A 69 3.23 -19.21 -21.93
C PHE A 69 2.49 -18.27 -20.97
N ILE A 70 1.47 -17.55 -21.43
CA ILE A 70 0.64 -16.66 -20.59
C ILE A 70 0.03 -17.43 -19.41
N GLN A 71 -0.36 -18.69 -19.61
CA GLN A 71 -0.89 -19.52 -18.54
C GLN A 71 0.13 -19.77 -17.42
N GLN A 72 1.37 -20.07 -17.80
CA GLN A 72 2.46 -20.38 -16.87
C GLN A 72 3.21 -19.14 -16.38
N TRP A 73 3.02 -18.00 -17.04
CA TRP A 73 3.70 -16.77 -16.70
C TRP A 73 3.29 -16.30 -15.31
N GLN A 74 4.31 -16.08 -14.49
CA GLN A 74 4.19 -15.40 -13.21
C GLN A 74 4.94 -14.08 -13.35
N PRO A 75 4.36 -12.96 -12.88
CA PRO A 75 5.10 -11.72 -12.81
C PRO A 75 6.34 -11.94 -11.93
N ALA A 76 7.50 -11.55 -12.44
CA ALA A 76 8.70 -11.50 -11.62
C ALA A 76 8.45 -10.47 -10.50
N GLY A 77 8.11 -10.97 -9.30
CA GLY A 77 7.90 -10.15 -8.11
C GLY A 77 6.51 -9.56 -7.87
N ALA A 78 5.41 -10.02 -8.52
CA ALA A 78 4.07 -9.66 -8.03
C ALA A 78 3.48 -10.76 -7.14
N PRO A 79 3.08 -10.45 -5.89
CA PRO A 79 2.29 -11.37 -5.08
C PRO A 79 0.85 -11.43 -5.59
N ALA A 80 0.20 -12.57 -5.33
CA ALA A 80 -1.21 -12.82 -5.61
C ALA A 80 -2.13 -11.69 -5.05
N PRO A 81 -3.30 -11.45 -5.67
CA PRO A 81 -4.29 -10.51 -5.14
C PRO A 81 -4.61 -10.87 -3.69
N VAL A 82 -4.57 -9.86 -2.82
CA VAL A 82 -4.94 -9.95 -1.40
C VAL A 82 -6.43 -10.31 -1.29
N SER A 83 -6.73 -11.60 -1.29
CA SER A 83 -8.02 -12.09 -0.84
C SER A 83 -8.04 -12.05 0.69
N ALA A 84 -9.01 -11.35 1.26
CA ALA A 84 -9.28 -11.26 2.69
C ALA A 84 -9.77 -12.58 3.33
N ALA A 85 -9.72 -13.70 2.59
CA ALA A 85 -10.19 -15.01 3.04
C ALA A 85 -9.10 -16.07 2.85
N MET A 86 -8.07 -16.03 3.67
CA MET A 86 -7.29 -17.22 3.98
C MET A 86 -6.76 -17.07 5.40
N VAL A 87 -7.01 -18.10 6.23
CA VAL A 87 -6.25 -18.34 7.46
C VAL A 87 -5.15 -19.32 7.07
N PRO A 88 -3.90 -18.89 6.85
CA PRO A 88 -2.81 -19.83 6.66
C PRO A 88 -2.62 -20.71 7.91
N THR A 89 -2.80 -22.02 7.75
CA THR A 89 -2.49 -23.05 8.75
C THR A 89 -1.01 -23.49 8.69
N GLY A 90 -0.12 -22.58 8.29
CA GLY A 90 1.32 -22.82 8.30
C GLY A 90 1.93 -22.55 9.70
N PRO A 91 3.13 -23.08 10.00
CA PRO A 91 3.88 -22.57 11.15
C PRO A 91 4.07 -21.06 10.95
N GLY A 92 3.71 -20.27 11.97
CA GLY A 92 3.82 -18.81 11.91
C GLY A 92 5.26 -18.37 11.59
N ASP A 93 5.40 -17.21 10.95
CA ASP A 93 6.72 -16.67 10.59
C ASP A 93 7.58 -16.54 11.88
N PRO A 94 8.77 -17.14 11.94
CA PRO A 94 9.59 -17.18 13.16
C PRO A 94 10.07 -15.81 13.64
N ARG A 95 9.96 -14.78 12.79
CA ARG A 95 10.25 -13.38 13.13
C ARG A 95 9.14 -12.74 13.96
N VAL A 96 7.92 -13.27 13.88
CA VAL A 96 6.76 -12.72 14.60
C VAL A 96 6.83 -13.10 16.07
N LYS A 97 7.25 -12.14 16.90
CA LYS A 97 7.36 -12.27 18.34
C LYS A 97 6.70 -11.07 19.00
N ALA A 98 6.01 -11.30 20.11
CA ALA A 98 5.31 -10.27 20.85
C ALA A 98 6.23 -9.08 21.16
N GLY A 99 5.75 -7.87 20.89
CA GLY A 99 6.48 -6.64 21.14
C GLY A 99 7.67 -6.34 20.22
N GLU A 100 8.03 -7.22 19.29
CA GLU A 100 9.13 -6.99 18.35
C GLU A 100 8.70 -6.15 17.14
N VAL A 101 9.69 -5.62 16.42
CA VAL A 101 9.48 -4.98 15.11
C VAL A 101 10.09 -5.87 14.04
N VAL A 102 9.25 -6.33 13.10
CA VAL A 102 9.67 -7.08 11.94
C VAL A 102 9.85 -6.12 10.76
N ALA A 103 11.03 -6.10 10.18
CA ALA A 103 11.30 -5.39 8.93
C ALA A 103 10.96 -6.30 7.73
N LEU A 104 9.98 -5.88 6.92
CA LEU A 104 9.74 -6.45 5.60
C LEU A 104 10.50 -5.62 4.57
N GLU A 105 11.59 -6.15 4.02
CA GLU A 105 12.42 -5.45 3.03
C GLU A 105 12.07 -5.86 1.60
N PHE A 106 12.07 -4.89 0.69
CA PHE A 106 11.67 -5.05 -0.70
C PHE A 106 12.76 -4.50 -1.63
N PRO A 107 13.93 -5.18 -1.73
CA PRO A 107 15.07 -4.66 -2.51
C PRO A 107 14.79 -4.52 -4.02
N ALA A 108 13.74 -5.19 -4.53
CA ALA A 108 13.31 -5.07 -5.91
C ALA A 108 12.42 -3.83 -6.17
N LEU A 109 11.87 -3.21 -5.13
CA LEU A 109 11.10 -1.97 -5.28
C LEU A 109 12.05 -0.76 -5.29
N PRO A 110 11.62 0.39 -5.87
CA PRO A 110 12.34 1.64 -5.73
C PRO A 110 12.63 1.97 -4.27
N LYS A 111 13.76 2.65 -4.01
CA LYS A 111 14.09 3.15 -2.67
C LYS A 111 12.99 4.05 -2.12
N ASP A 112 12.91 4.21 -0.80
CA ASP A 112 12.04 5.22 -0.22
C ASP A 112 12.54 6.65 -0.49
N HIS A 113 11.73 7.67 -0.21
CA HIS A 113 12.10 9.10 -0.34
C HIS A 113 13.29 9.53 0.53
N ASN A 114 13.69 8.71 1.50
CA ASN A 114 14.85 8.92 2.35
C ASN A 114 16.10 8.22 1.81
N GLY A 115 16.00 7.53 0.66
CA GLY A 115 17.10 6.82 0.00
C GLY A 115 17.40 5.43 0.57
N ASN A 116 16.56 4.94 1.47
CA ASN A 116 16.68 3.62 2.08
C ASN A 116 16.10 2.55 1.15
N VAL A 117 16.47 1.29 1.42
CA VAL A 117 15.72 0.14 0.87
C VAL A 117 14.25 0.29 1.25
N ALA A 118 13.37 -0.04 0.32
CA ALA A 118 11.94 -0.08 0.58
C ALA A 118 11.66 -1.05 1.73
N THR A 119 11.10 -0.54 2.83
CA THR A 119 10.85 -1.34 4.04
C THR A 119 9.49 -1.00 4.63
N CYS A 120 8.71 -2.02 4.98
CA CYS A 120 7.53 -1.90 5.83
C CYS A 120 7.90 -2.47 7.20
N ASN A 121 8.11 -1.62 8.21
CA ASN A 121 8.33 -2.10 9.57
C ASN A 121 6.98 -2.35 10.23
N VAL A 122 6.83 -3.54 10.82
CA VAL A 122 5.61 -4.02 11.46
C VAL A 122 5.92 -4.28 12.92
N ARG A 123 5.36 -3.46 13.80
CA ARG A 123 5.36 -3.73 15.23
C ARG A 123 4.32 -4.81 15.54
N ILE A 124 4.77 -5.87 16.20
CA ILE A 124 3.92 -6.96 16.70
C ILE A 124 3.33 -6.56 18.06
N PRO A 125 2.05 -6.85 18.35
CA PRO A 125 1.45 -6.51 19.64
C PRO A 125 2.19 -7.13 20.83
N ASP A 126 2.17 -6.47 21.99
CA ASP A 126 2.79 -7.02 23.21
C ASP A 126 2.06 -8.27 23.72
N ASN A 127 0.76 -8.41 23.46
CA ASN A 127 -0.04 -9.57 23.83
C ASN A 127 -0.24 -10.55 22.66
N TYR A 128 0.65 -10.54 21.66
CA TYR A 128 0.46 -11.34 20.44
C TYR A 128 0.24 -12.83 20.72
N ASP A 129 -0.87 -13.36 20.22
CA ASP A 129 -1.23 -14.77 20.21
C ASP A 129 -1.64 -15.14 18.79
N ALA A 130 -0.87 -16.02 18.14
CA ALA A 130 -1.10 -16.47 16.78
C ALA A 130 -2.48 -17.14 16.56
N LYS A 131 -3.19 -17.52 17.64
CA LYS A 131 -4.52 -18.14 17.58
C LYS A 131 -5.66 -17.13 17.70
N LYS A 132 -5.38 -15.88 18.05
CA LYS A 132 -6.39 -14.84 18.23
C LYS A 132 -6.38 -13.87 17.04
N PRO A 133 -7.53 -13.31 16.66
CA PRO A 133 -7.56 -12.19 15.72
C PRO A 133 -6.72 -11.02 16.24
N VAL A 134 -5.93 -10.40 15.35
CA VAL A 134 -5.08 -9.25 15.69
C VAL A 134 -5.54 -8.02 14.91
N PRO A 135 -6.00 -6.94 15.58
CA PRO A 135 -6.36 -5.72 14.89
C PRO A 135 -5.12 -5.01 14.30
N LEU A 136 -5.31 -4.28 13.20
CA LEU A 136 -4.24 -3.63 12.46
C LEU A 136 -4.42 -2.10 12.45
N LEU A 137 -3.32 -1.38 12.66
CA LEU A 137 -3.18 0.01 12.24
C LEU A 137 -2.00 0.17 11.28
N VAL A 138 -2.25 0.76 10.11
CA VAL A 138 -1.21 1.18 9.17
C VAL A 138 -1.03 2.68 9.24
N TRP A 139 0.20 3.15 9.42
CA TRP A 139 0.55 4.57 9.51
C TRP A 139 1.28 5.07 8.26
N MET A 140 0.84 6.22 7.73
CA MET A 140 1.49 6.97 6.66
C MET A 140 1.89 8.35 7.15
N GLY A 141 3.19 8.61 7.25
CA GLY A 141 3.73 9.89 7.74
C GLY A 141 3.62 11.06 6.75
N GLY A 142 3.86 12.27 7.25
CA GLY A 142 3.97 13.49 6.43
C GLY A 142 5.34 13.65 5.75
N GLY A 143 5.50 14.72 4.97
CA GLY A 143 6.77 15.03 4.29
C GLY A 143 7.22 13.90 3.36
N LYS A 144 8.45 13.42 3.53
CA LYS A 144 9.00 12.28 2.77
C LYS A 144 8.41 10.92 3.17
N GLY A 145 7.53 10.88 4.16
CA GLY A 145 7.10 9.63 4.78
C GLY A 145 8.22 8.98 5.60
N SER A 146 7.91 7.83 6.19
CA SER A 146 8.83 7.05 6.98
C SER A 146 8.43 5.58 6.92
N ASN A 147 9.40 4.69 7.02
CA ASN A 147 9.16 3.27 7.24
C ASN A 147 8.95 2.93 8.73
N SER A 148 8.89 3.92 9.64
CA SER A 148 8.71 3.71 11.08
C SER A 148 7.24 3.81 11.50
N PRO A 149 6.71 2.85 12.30
CA PRO A 149 5.32 2.84 12.75
C PRO A 149 5.02 3.82 13.90
N ASN A 150 6.02 4.59 14.36
CA ASN A 150 5.93 5.39 15.58
C ASN A 150 4.76 6.39 15.59
N GLY A 151 4.40 6.96 14.43
CA GLY A 151 3.28 7.91 14.36
C GLY A 151 1.90 7.29 14.62
N GLY A 152 1.77 5.96 14.50
CA GLY A 152 0.55 5.22 14.84
C GLY A 152 0.46 4.81 16.31
N PHE A 153 1.58 4.79 17.04
CA PHE A 153 1.63 4.36 18.45
C PHE A 153 0.67 5.08 19.40
N PRO A 154 0.44 6.41 19.29
CA PRO A 154 -0.47 7.09 20.20
C PRO A 154 -1.94 6.87 19.85
N LEU A 155 -2.26 6.28 18.69
CA LEU A 155 -3.64 6.14 18.19
C LEU A 155 -4.34 4.88 18.67
N VAL A 156 -3.58 3.86 19.08
CA VAL A 156 -4.11 2.54 19.48
C VAL A 156 -3.29 1.96 20.62
N ASP A 157 -3.81 0.92 21.28
CA ASP A 157 -3.04 0.18 22.27
C ASP A 157 -2.02 -0.74 21.59
N LYS A 158 -0.72 -0.50 21.85
CA LYS A 158 0.38 -1.33 21.33
C LYS A 158 0.37 -2.75 21.87
N ALA A 159 -0.34 -3.01 22.97
CA ALA A 159 -0.49 -4.36 23.48
C ALA A 159 -1.40 -5.21 22.60
N GLU A 160 -2.35 -4.58 21.90
CA GLU A 160 -3.42 -5.25 21.14
C GLU A 160 -3.22 -5.16 19.62
N TYR A 161 -2.70 -4.03 19.12
CA TYR A 161 -2.61 -3.76 17.68
C TYR A 161 -1.26 -4.13 17.09
N ALA A 162 -1.30 -4.76 15.92
CA ALA A 162 -0.19 -4.72 14.99
C ALA A 162 -0.13 -3.32 14.36
N ILE A 163 1.06 -2.72 14.31
CA ILE A 163 1.24 -1.36 13.79
C ILE A 163 2.30 -1.36 12.70
N ALA A 164 1.91 -1.08 11.47
CA ALA A 164 2.82 -1.06 10.32
C ALA A 164 3.00 0.36 9.77
N ALA A 165 4.08 0.60 9.05
CA ALA A 165 4.32 1.86 8.35
C ALA A 165 4.57 1.66 6.86
N LEU A 166 4.02 2.58 6.06
CA LEU A 166 4.21 2.60 4.61
C LEU A 166 4.99 3.86 4.20
N PRO A 167 6.24 3.72 3.72
CA PRO A 167 6.99 4.84 3.14
C PRO A 167 6.52 5.16 1.71
N PHE A 168 7.05 6.23 1.11
CA PHE A 168 6.75 6.59 -0.29
C PHE A 168 7.93 6.30 -1.23
N PRO A 169 7.68 5.87 -2.48
CA PRO A 169 8.73 5.51 -3.43
C PRO A 169 9.43 6.72 -4.03
N SER A 170 10.76 6.69 -4.08
CA SER A 170 11.61 7.76 -4.64
C SER A 170 11.51 7.92 -6.16
N SER A 171 10.82 7.01 -6.84
CA SER A 171 10.61 7.05 -8.30
C SER A 171 9.61 8.12 -8.74
N VAL A 172 8.82 8.68 -7.82
CA VAL A 172 7.84 9.74 -8.08
C VAL A 172 7.94 10.84 -7.01
N GLY A 173 7.30 11.98 -7.27
CA GLY A 173 7.20 13.10 -6.33
C GLY A 173 6.54 12.71 -4.99
N THR A 174 6.52 13.64 -4.04
CA THR A 174 5.79 13.39 -2.77
C THR A 174 4.31 13.18 -3.07
N PRO A 175 3.50 12.53 -2.21
CA PRO A 175 2.08 12.34 -2.48
C PRO A 175 1.33 13.62 -2.92
N ARG A 176 1.64 14.76 -2.30
CA ARG A 176 1.10 16.06 -2.73
C ARG A 176 1.48 16.45 -4.17
N ASP A 177 2.69 16.14 -4.60
CA ASP A 177 3.17 16.42 -5.96
C ASP A 177 2.62 15.39 -6.95
N ALA A 178 2.67 14.11 -6.60
CA ALA A 178 2.15 12.99 -7.39
C ALA A 178 0.65 13.12 -7.70
N MET A 179 -0.12 13.71 -6.77
CA MET A 179 -1.52 14.07 -7.02
C MET A 179 -1.72 15.09 -8.14
N ARG A 180 -0.75 15.97 -8.36
CA ARG A 180 -0.83 17.03 -9.39
C ARG A 180 -0.30 16.56 -10.74
N THR A 181 0.51 15.49 -10.74
CA THR A 181 1.12 14.89 -11.93
C THR A 181 0.48 13.57 -12.35
N ASP A 182 -0.59 13.14 -11.65
CA ASP A 182 -1.30 11.86 -11.88
C ASP A 182 -0.41 10.61 -11.71
N GLU A 183 0.51 10.67 -10.75
CA GLU A 183 1.48 9.59 -10.45
C GLU A 183 1.11 8.78 -9.18
N MET A 184 -0.07 9.01 -8.62
CA MET A 184 -0.53 8.33 -7.40
C MET A 184 -0.65 6.81 -7.57
N ASP A 185 -0.86 6.33 -8.79
CA ASP A 185 -0.94 4.90 -9.09
C ASP A 185 0.41 4.19 -8.88
N GLU A 186 1.54 4.89 -9.07
CA GLU A 186 2.88 4.34 -8.78
C GLU A 186 3.11 4.21 -7.27
N ILE A 187 2.61 5.17 -6.48
CA ILE A 187 2.61 5.06 -5.01
C ILE A 187 1.73 3.89 -4.57
N TRP A 188 0.58 3.70 -5.22
CA TRP A 188 -0.31 2.57 -4.91
C TRP A 188 0.34 1.23 -5.20
N LYS A 189 0.92 1.01 -6.39
CA LYS A 189 1.64 -0.23 -6.74
C LYS A 189 2.72 -0.56 -5.72
N TYR A 190 3.44 0.46 -5.26
CA TYR A 190 4.47 0.31 -4.23
C TYR A 190 3.88 -0.16 -2.89
N HIS A 191 2.81 0.47 -2.42
CA HIS A 191 2.12 0.07 -1.18
C HIS A 191 1.43 -1.29 -1.28
N GLN A 192 0.88 -1.64 -2.44
CA GLN A 192 0.17 -2.89 -2.67
C GLN A 192 1.07 -4.09 -2.38
N VAL A 193 2.32 -4.07 -2.85
CA VAL A 193 3.31 -5.13 -2.58
C VAL A 193 3.60 -5.24 -1.08
N MET A 194 3.75 -4.10 -0.39
CA MET A 194 4.02 -4.08 1.05
C MET A 194 2.85 -4.61 1.88
N LEU A 195 1.62 -4.21 1.55
CA LEU A 195 0.41 -4.66 2.22
C LEU A 195 0.18 -6.16 2.01
N ALA A 196 0.48 -6.69 0.83
CA ALA A 196 0.39 -8.11 0.55
C ALA A 196 1.33 -8.94 1.44
N GLU A 197 2.58 -8.52 1.61
CA GLU A 197 3.52 -9.22 2.51
C GLU A 197 3.18 -9.02 3.99
N LEU A 198 2.62 -7.87 4.38
CA LEU A 198 2.10 -7.66 5.74
C LEU A 198 0.99 -8.66 6.09
N VAL A 199 0.04 -8.88 5.17
CA VAL A 199 -1.05 -9.86 5.37
C VAL A 199 -0.50 -11.29 5.45
N LYS A 200 0.56 -11.61 4.70
CA LYS A 200 1.24 -12.92 4.82
C LYS A 200 1.99 -13.08 6.13
N LEU A 201 2.64 -12.02 6.61
CA LEU A 201 3.39 -12.01 7.87
C LEU A 201 2.45 -12.30 9.05
N LEU A 202 1.26 -11.69 9.05
CA LEU A 202 0.25 -11.82 10.10
C LEU A 202 -1.02 -12.49 9.55
N PRO A 203 -1.02 -13.84 9.40
CA PRO A 203 -2.17 -14.58 8.87
C PRO A 203 -3.44 -14.45 9.71
N ASN A 204 -3.31 -14.07 10.98
CA ASN A 204 -4.39 -13.90 11.95
C ASN A 204 -4.88 -12.45 12.09
N LEU A 205 -4.56 -11.55 11.15
CA LEU A 205 -5.11 -10.20 11.17
C LEU A 205 -6.64 -10.21 11.16
N ASP A 206 -7.25 -9.55 12.13
CA ASP A 206 -8.70 -9.43 12.24
C ASP A 206 -9.25 -8.71 10.99
N PRO A 207 -10.11 -9.35 10.17
CA PRO A 207 -10.72 -8.69 9.01
C PRO A 207 -11.75 -7.62 9.39
N LYS A 208 -12.22 -7.58 10.64
CA LYS A 208 -13.18 -6.60 11.12
C LYS A 208 -12.53 -5.30 11.55
N VAL A 209 -11.28 -5.33 12.03
CA VAL A 209 -10.61 -4.15 12.62
C VAL A 209 -9.27 -3.89 11.93
N ARG A 210 -9.33 -3.21 10.78
CA ARG A 210 -8.16 -2.74 10.04
C ARG A 210 -8.28 -1.25 9.76
N ILE A 211 -7.35 -0.50 10.32
CA ILE A 211 -7.33 0.96 10.32
C ILE A 211 -6.14 1.42 9.51
N VAL A 212 -6.31 2.49 8.74
CA VAL A 212 -5.21 3.23 8.13
C VAL A 212 -5.28 4.68 8.54
N GLY A 213 -4.16 5.23 9.01
CA GLY A 213 -4.06 6.60 9.48
C GLY A 213 -2.92 7.34 8.81
N GLY A 214 -3.09 8.62 8.56
CA GLY A 214 -2.05 9.43 7.96
C GLY A 214 -2.15 10.92 8.27
N PHE A 215 -1.00 11.56 8.19
CA PHE A 215 -0.83 13.00 8.37
C PHE A 215 -0.20 13.62 7.12
N SER A 216 -0.66 14.80 6.70
CA SER A 216 -0.06 15.55 5.58
C SER A 216 0.01 14.71 4.30
N ASN A 217 1.19 14.40 3.77
CA ASN A 217 1.37 13.50 2.62
C ASN A 217 0.76 12.10 2.81
N GLY A 218 0.73 11.56 4.03
CA GLY A 218 -0.02 10.34 4.32
C GLY A 218 -1.53 10.51 4.22
N ALA A 219 -2.05 11.64 4.72
CA ALA A 219 -3.46 11.99 4.60
C ALA A 219 -3.88 12.21 3.13
N HIS A 220 -3.03 12.87 2.33
CA HIS A 220 -3.20 12.99 0.88
C HIS A 220 -3.29 11.62 0.20
N THR A 221 -2.37 10.71 0.54
CA THR A 221 -2.35 9.35 -0.01
C THR A 221 -3.65 8.61 0.27
N ILE A 222 -4.06 8.55 1.54
CA ILE A 222 -5.31 7.88 1.94
C ILE A 222 -6.50 8.53 1.24
N GLY A 223 -6.56 9.86 1.24
CA GLY A 223 -7.60 10.64 0.56
C GLY A 223 -7.77 10.25 -0.90
N VAL A 224 -6.67 10.11 -1.65
CA VAL A 224 -6.73 9.69 -3.06
C VAL A 224 -7.22 8.26 -3.20
N TYR A 225 -6.70 7.32 -2.41
CA TYR A 225 -7.08 5.91 -2.50
C TYR A 225 -8.57 5.71 -2.21
N ILE A 226 -9.11 6.42 -1.23
CA ILE A 226 -10.55 6.37 -0.96
C ILE A 226 -11.35 7.11 -2.03
N SER A 227 -10.88 8.27 -2.53
CA SER A 227 -11.54 9.03 -3.61
C SER A 227 -11.59 8.29 -4.95
N LYS A 228 -10.61 7.43 -5.26
CA LYS A 228 -10.62 6.52 -6.42
C LYS A 228 -11.34 5.19 -6.13
N ALA A 229 -11.65 4.93 -4.86
CA ALA A 229 -12.15 3.66 -4.35
C ALA A 229 -11.29 2.46 -4.80
N GLU A 230 -9.97 2.61 -4.61
CA GLU A 230 -8.97 1.59 -4.95
C GLU A 230 -9.34 0.25 -4.33
N LYS A 231 -9.66 -0.73 -5.17
CA LYS A 231 -10.42 -1.91 -4.76
C LYS A 231 -9.74 -2.64 -3.60
N GLU A 232 -8.48 -3.04 -3.74
CA GLU A 232 -7.82 -3.80 -2.69
C GLU A 232 -7.59 -2.97 -1.43
N PHE A 233 -7.37 -1.66 -1.57
CA PHE A 233 -7.21 -0.77 -0.42
C PHE A 233 -8.49 -0.67 0.41
N VAL A 234 -9.62 -0.37 -0.24
CA VAL A 234 -10.89 -0.17 0.44
C VAL A 234 -11.51 -1.49 0.91
N GLU A 235 -11.12 -2.62 0.33
CA GLU A 235 -11.47 -3.96 0.84
C GLU A 235 -10.62 -4.34 2.06
N LEU A 236 -9.36 -3.90 2.13
CA LEU A 236 -8.47 -4.20 3.24
C LEU A 236 -8.79 -3.41 4.51
N PHE A 237 -9.20 -2.14 4.40
CA PHE A 237 -9.39 -1.26 5.56
C PHE A 237 -10.86 -0.96 5.85
N ASN A 238 -11.20 -0.84 7.13
CA ASN A 238 -12.55 -0.56 7.64
C ASN A 238 -12.68 0.88 8.19
N ALA A 239 -11.57 1.50 8.58
CA ALA A 239 -11.55 2.86 9.11
C ALA A 239 -10.35 3.66 8.62
N PHE A 240 -10.55 4.96 8.42
CA PHE A 240 -9.59 5.89 7.84
C PHE A 240 -9.39 7.09 8.78
N VAL A 241 -8.14 7.40 9.15
CA VAL A 241 -7.80 8.61 9.92
C VAL A 241 -7.00 9.54 9.01
N ILE A 242 -7.56 10.71 8.71
CA ILE A 242 -7.01 11.68 7.75
C ILE A 242 -6.81 13.00 8.46
N ILE A 243 -5.55 13.34 8.75
CA ILE A 243 -5.17 14.54 9.49
C ILE A 243 -4.43 15.50 8.57
N GLU A 244 -4.91 16.74 8.44
CA GLU A 244 -4.19 17.82 7.75
C GLU A 244 -3.79 17.45 6.30
N GLY A 245 -4.72 16.91 5.52
CA GLY A 245 -4.51 16.53 4.12
C GLY A 245 -5.82 16.13 3.43
N GLY A 246 -5.74 15.30 2.39
CA GLY A 246 -6.92 14.82 1.64
C GLY A 246 -6.74 14.84 0.13
N SER A 247 -7.81 14.64 -0.62
CA SER A 247 -7.80 14.65 -2.10
C SER A 247 -8.75 15.73 -2.64
N PRO A 248 -8.39 16.42 -3.74
CA PRO A 248 -9.18 17.53 -4.25
C PRO A 248 -10.50 17.15 -4.92
N GLU A 249 -10.74 15.91 -5.37
CA GLU A 249 -12.02 15.56 -6.02
C GLU A 249 -12.39 14.07 -5.85
N PRO A 250 -13.68 13.73 -5.61
CA PRO A 250 -14.11 12.33 -5.48
C PRO A 250 -14.67 11.72 -6.78
N THR A 251 -14.26 10.48 -7.08
CA THR A 251 -15.00 9.55 -7.95
C THR A 251 -15.56 8.34 -7.18
N ALA A 252 -15.35 8.32 -5.87
CA ALA A 252 -15.67 7.19 -5.00
C ALA A 252 -17.18 6.95 -4.95
N LYS A 253 -17.61 5.87 -5.59
CA LYS A 253 -18.99 5.36 -5.52
C LYS A 253 -19.29 4.85 -4.09
N LYS A 254 -20.51 4.35 -3.86
CA LYS A 254 -21.05 3.79 -2.60
C LYS A 254 -20.27 2.57 -1.98
N ARG A 255 -19.02 2.32 -2.38
CA ARG A 255 -18.17 1.19 -1.96
C ARG A 255 -17.62 1.33 -0.55
N LEU A 256 -17.74 2.52 0.05
CA LEU A 256 -17.21 2.83 1.38
C LEU A 256 -18.29 2.84 2.47
N ARG A 257 -19.48 2.31 2.17
CA ARG A 257 -20.56 2.12 3.14
C ARG A 257 -20.10 1.24 4.31
N ASN A 258 -20.58 1.53 5.51
CA ASN A 258 -20.29 0.80 6.76
C ASN A 258 -18.79 0.84 7.10
N LYS A 259 -18.11 1.91 6.69
CA LYS A 259 -16.72 2.21 7.04
C LYS A 259 -16.66 3.59 7.68
N TYR A 260 -15.62 3.80 8.47
CA TYR A 260 -15.49 4.95 9.34
C TYR A 260 -14.40 5.89 8.84
N ALA A 261 -14.60 7.21 8.95
CA ALA A 261 -13.57 8.19 8.69
C ALA A 261 -13.48 9.23 9.82
N TYR A 262 -12.27 9.50 10.29
CA TYR A 262 -11.97 10.63 11.16
C TYR A 262 -11.19 11.67 10.36
N LEU A 263 -11.79 12.84 10.18
CA LEU A 263 -11.29 13.91 9.33
C LEU A 263 -10.94 15.11 10.21
N ALA A 264 -9.65 15.44 10.34
CA ALA A 264 -9.20 16.52 11.21
C ALA A 264 -8.35 17.55 10.49
N TRP A 265 -8.59 18.83 10.77
CA TRP A 265 -7.87 19.95 10.18
C TRP A 265 -7.71 21.10 11.18
N GLY A 266 -6.63 21.85 11.05
CA GLY A 266 -6.40 23.10 11.73
C GLY A 266 -7.03 24.27 10.97
N ASP A 267 -7.51 25.27 11.70
CA ASP A 267 -8.12 26.48 11.14
C ASP A 267 -7.19 27.71 11.12
N ASP A 268 -5.97 27.60 11.64
CA ASP A 268 -4.97 28.66 11.53
C ASP A 268 -4.34 28.65 10.12
N LEU A 269 -4.98 29.38 9.20
CA LEU A 269 -4.53 29.54 7.82
C LEU A 269 -3.16 30.23 7.73
N SER A 270 -2.78 31.05 8.72
CA SER A 270 -1.46 31.69 8.75
C SER A 270 -0.34 30.65 8.96
N LYS A 271 -0.69 29.50 9.54
CA LYS A 271 0.18 28.34 9.76
C LYS A 271 -0.15 27.18 8.83
N GLN A 272 -0.76 27.48 7.67
CA GLN A 272 -1.07 26.51 6.61
C GLN A 272 -2.06 25.40 7.02
N GLY A 273 -3.01 25.69 7.92
CA GLY A 273 -4.08 24.76 8.27
C GLY A 273 -4.89 24.27 7.05
N GLY A 274 -5.27 22.99 7.04
CA GLY A 274 -5.75 22.27 5.87
C GLY A 274 -7.25 22.38 5.56
N LYS A 275 -7.99 23.33 6.15
CA LYS A 275 -9.46 23.41 6.11
C LYS A 275 -10.09 23.21 4.73
N SER A 276 -9.58 23.86 3.69
CA SER A 276 -10.16 23.78 2.33
C SER A 276 -10.00 22.39 1.67
N TYR A 277 -8.87 21.72 1.91
CA TYR A 277 -8.66 20.34 1.45
C TYR A 277 -9.62 19.39 2.17
N MET A 278 -9.81 19.58 3.48
CA MET A 278 -10.65 18.70 4.25
C MET A 278 -12.13 18.84 3.90
N GLN A 279 -12.60 20.05 3.58
CA GLN A 279 -13.97 20.25 3.08
C GLN A 279 -14.27 19.42 1.83
N SER A 280 -13.30 19.29 0.92
CA SER A 280 -13.43 18.44 -0.28
C SER A 280 -13.52 16.95 0.10
N MET A 281 -12.77 16.53 1.13
CA MET A 281 -12.84 15.17 1.65
C MET A 281 -14.14 14.85 2.39
N VAL A 282 -14.70 15.79 3.15
CA VAL A 282 -16.02 15.61 3.79
C VAL A 282 -17.08 15.33 2.72
N ALA A 283 -17.13 16.14 1.66
CA ALA A 283 -18.05 15.92 0.55
C ALA A 283 -17.83 14.57 -0.16
N CYS A 284 -16.58 14.13 -0.32
CA CYS A 284 -16.27 12.78 -0.81
C CYS A 284 -16.87 11.70 0.10
N ALA A 285 -16.64 11.83 1.40
CA ALA A 285 -16.98 10.82 2.38
C ALA A 285 -18.51 10.66 2.52
N GLU A 286 -19.24 11.78 2.52
CA GLU A 286 -20.71 11.78 2.50
C GLU A 286 -21.28 11.07 1.26
N ASN A 287 -20.77 11.42 0.06
CA ASN A 287 -21.20 10.81 -1.19
C ASN A 287 -20.95 9.30 -1.24
N ALA A 288 -19.85 8.85 -0.65
CA ALA A 288 -19.47 7.44 -0.57
C ALA A 288 -20.16 6.67 0.58
N ARG A 289 -20.94 7.37 1.42
CA ARG A 289 -21.66 6.86 2.60
C ARG A 289 -20.74 6.31 3.71
N LEU A 290 -19.60 6.97 3.94
CA LEU A 290 -18.80 6.70 5.14
C LEU A 290 -19.50 7.30 6.35
N GLU A 291 -19.27 6.68 7.50
CA GLU A 291 -19.57 7.27 8.79
C GLU A 291 -18.44 8.21 9.17
N VAL A 292 -18.70 9.52 9.06
CA VAL A 292 -17.68 10.57 9.21
C VAL A 292 -17.75 11.18 10.61
N THR A 293 -16.59 11.34 11.23
CA THR A 293 -16.36 12.19 12.38
C THR A 293 -15.41 13.31 11.96
N GLU A 294 -15.83 14.56 12.15
CA GLU A 294 -15.06 15.74 11.81
C GLU A 294 -14.46 16.38 13.06
N SER A 295 -13.26 16.95 12.93
CA SER A 295 -12.58 17.67 14.01
C SER A 295 -11.87 18.92 13.48
N ASN A 296 -12.35 20.08 13.93
CA ASN A 296 -11.66 21.36 13.69
C ASN A 296 -10.74 21.66 14.87
N MET A 297 -9.43 21.65 14.64
CA MET A 297 -8.40 21.93 15.63
C MET A 297 -8.16 23.45 15.72
N GLU A 298 -8.89 24.12 16.63
CA GLU A 298 -8.85 25.57 16.78
C GLU A 298 -7.45 26.11 17.09
N GLY A 299 -7.00 27.10 16.32
CA GLY A 299 -5.69 27.75 16.47
C GLY A 299 -4.50 26.89 16.05
N ILE A 300 -4.76 25.67 15.54
CA ILE A 300 -3.74 24.76 15.04
C ILE A 300 -3.56 25.00 13.54
N GLY A 301 -2.30 24.96 13.09
CA GLY A 301 -1.93 25.00 11.69
C GLY A 301 -1.70 23.61 11.12
N HIS A 302 -0.64 23.46 10.32
CA HIS A 302 -0.24 22.16 9.78
C HIS A 302 0.44 21.26 10.82
N ALA A 303 -0.35 20.66 11.71
CA ALA A 303 0.15 19.81 12.79
C ALA A 303 -0.82 18.69 13.18
N PHE A 304 -0.30 17.71 13.94
CA PHE A 304 -1.09 16.68 14.60
C PHE A 304 -0.74 16.68 16.09
N PRO A 305 -1.43 17.49 16.91
CA PRO A 305 -1.11 17.67 18.32
C PRO A 305 -1.51 16.43 19.15
N ASP A 306 -0.99 16.33 20.37
CA ASP A 306 -1.20 15.15 21.22
C ASP A 306 -2.64 15.03 21.70
N GLU A 307 -3.33 16.16 21.88
CA GLU A 307 -4.76 16.22 22.19
C GLU A 307 -5.58 15.57 21.08
N GLU A 308 -5.25 15.83 19.81
CA GLU A 308 -5.95 15.26 18.67
C GLU A 308 -5.64 13.76 18.51
N LYS A 309 -4.40 13.34 18.76
CA LYS A 309 -4.04 11.91 18.79
C LYS A 309 -4.86 11.16 19.84
N ALA A 310 -5.03 11.76 21.03
CA ALA A 310 -5.87 11.20 22.08
C ALA A 310 -7.35 11.16 21.68
N ALA A 311 -7.85 12.18 20.97
CA ALA A 311 -9.20 12.20 20.42
C ALA A 311 -9.43 11.09 19.38
N VAL A 312 -8.48 10.89 18.47
CA VAL A 312 -8.50 9.78 17.50
C VAL A 312 -8.51 8.42 18.21
N LYS A 313 -7.63 8.23 19.20
CA LYS A 313 -7.61 6.97 19.97
C LYS A 313 -8.96 6.69 20.62
N LYS A 314 -9.52 7.69 21.30
CA LYS A 314 -10.85 7.58 21.91
C LYS A 314 -11.92 7.27 20.88
N TRP A 315 -11.89 7.90 19.71
CA TRP A 315 -12.82 7.64 18.62
C TRP A 315 -12.72 6.19 18.11
N ILE A 316 -11.51 5.65 17.96
CA ILE A 316 -11.31 4.24 17.58
C ILE A 316 -11.99 3.32 18.61
N GLU A 317 -11.75 3.58 19.90
CA GLU A 317 -12.25 2.75 21.00
C GLU A 317 -13.77 2.86 21.21
N SER A 318 -14.35 4.06 21.06
CA SER A 318 -15.76 4.30 21.40
C SER A 318 -16.72 4.31 20.21
N VAL A 319 -16.21 4.45 18.98
CA VAL A 319 -17.04 4.51 17.77
C VAL A 319 -16.71 3.38 16.82
N VAL A 320 -15.44 3.28 16.40
CA VAL A 320 -15.03 2.36 15.33
C VAL A 320 -15.16 0.90 15.78
N VAL A 321 -14.52 0.52 16.90
CA VAL A 321 -14.55 -0.87 17.37
C VAL A 321 -15.97 -1.34 17.68
N PRO A 322 -16.81 -0.59 18.43
CA PRO A 322 -18.20 -0.99 18.66
C PRO A 322 -19.04 -1.02 17.38
N GLY A 323 -18.87 -0.05 16.48
CA GLY A 323 -19.62 0.02 15.22
C GLY A 323 -19.32 -1.13 14.28
N LEU A 324 -18.04 -1.52 14.16
CA LEU A 324 -17.62 -2.68 13.37
C LEU A 324 -18.07 -4.02 13.96
N ALA A 325 -18.22 -4.10 15.28
CA ALA A 325 -18.81 -5.27 15.93
C ALA A 325 -20.31 -5.41 15.58
N ALA A 326 -21.07 -4.31 15.64
CA ALA A 326 -22.51 -4.29 15.36
C ALA A 326 -22.88 -4.56 13.89
N ALA A 327 -21.99 -4.27 12.94
CA ALA A 327 -22.21 -4.51 11.51
C ALA A 327 -21.97 -5.99 11.08
N GLY A 328 -21.48 -6.83 12.00
CA GLY A 328 -21.10 -8.22 11.74
C GLY A 328 -22.06 -9.29 12.27
N ASP A 329 -23.22 -8.88 12.80
CA ASP A 329 -24.36 -9.72 13.21
C ASP A 329 -25.52 -9.58 12.21
#